data_AF-A0A2V8I7P6-F1
#
_entry.id   AF-A0A2V8I7P6-F1
#
_cell.length_a   1.000
_cell.length_b   1.000
_cell.length_c   1.000
_cell.angle_alpha   90.00
_cell.angle_beta   90.00
_cell.angle_gamma   90.00
#
_symmetry.space_group_name_H-M   'P 1'
#
loop_
_entity.id
_entity.type
_entity.pdbx_description
1 polymer ?
#
loop_
_entity_poly.entity_id
_entity_poly.type
_entity_poly.pdbx_seq_one_letter_code
_entity_poly.pdbx_strand_id
1 'polypeptide(L)'
;MSTVLIAAPEHLQALKERPDFSDAQTFSDAEALRALEVITRKRPDVVALERMFAATTRGAALINRIKADPKLASCEIRIVAHDSGYARVPAGGGAPGSAGSDSEAAVAVAEAPAASPLDQRGTRRAPRVKIIDGVEVLVDGNAATLVDLSIVGAQVVSQSILKPNQRVRMSINDGKKPLRFSAGVAWASFELVKTGPRYRAGIEFFDAEPEAVQKFCDAKKK
;
A
#
# COMPACT_ATOMS: atom_id res chain seq x y z
N MET A 1 26.82 -8.52 -11.28
CA MET A 1 25.62 -7.83 -10.77
C MET A 1 24.67 -8.90 -10.25
N SER A 2 24.21 -8.83 -9.01
CA SER A 2 23.23 -9.77 -8.48
C SER A 2 21.82 -9.20 -8.68
N THR A 3 21.04 -9.86 -9.53
CA THR A 3 19.67 -9.44 -9.87
C THR A 3 18.66 -10.46 -9.36
N VAL A 4 17.59 -9.99 -8.74
CA VAL A 4 16.39 -10.80 -8.44
C VAL A 4 15.26 -10.34 -9.36
N LEU A 5 14.60 -11.27 -10.06
CA LEU A 5 13.48 -10.99 -10.96
C LEU A 5 12.19 -11.62 -10.41
N ILE A 6 11.11 -10.85 -10.34
CA ILE A 6 9.80 -11.30 -9.83
C ILE A 6 8.72 -10.96 -10.85
N ALA A 7 8.04 -11.98 -11.38
CA ALA A 7 6.99 -11.82 -12.38
C ALA A 7 5.90 -12.89 -12.25
N ALA A 8 4.78 -12.69 -12.97
CA ALA A 8 3.83 -13.78 -13.19
C ALA A 8 4.51 -14.95 -13.94
N PRO A 9 4.19 -16.23 -13.66
CA PRO A 9 4.84 -17.38 -14.27
C PRO A 9 4.90 -17.33 -15.81
N GLU A 10 3.81 -16.90 -16.45
CA GLU A 10 3.65 -16.71 -17.88
C GLU A 10 4.62 -15.68 -18.49
N HIS A 11 5.13 -14.73 -17.70
CA HIS A 11 6.06 -13.69 -18.15
C HIS A 11 7.53 -13.96 -17.76
N LEU A 12 7.79 -14.88 -16.83
CA LEU A 12 9.15 -15.17 -16.34
C LEU A 12 10.11 -15.61 -17.46
N GLN A 13 9.67 -16.48 -18.37
CA GLN A 13 10.51 -16.99 -19.45
C GLN A 13 10.92 -15.86 -20.42
N ALA A 14 9.94 -15.13 -20.96
CA ALA A 14 10.18 -14.01 -21.89
C ALA A 14 10.98 -12.86 -21.26
N LEU A 15 10.88 -12.65 -19.94
CA LEU A 15 11.72 -11.68 -19.23
C LEU A 15 13.14 -12.18 -19.01
N LYS A 16 13.33 -13.48 -18.74
CA LYS A 16 14.65 -14.11 -18.54
C LYS A 16 15.46 -14.22 -19.85
N GLU A 17 14.80 -14.31 -20.99
CA GLU A 17 15.44 -14.28 -22.32
C GLU A 17 16.05 -12.91 -22.68
N ARG A 18 15.77 -11.86 -21.91
CA ARG A 18 16.40 -10.54 -22.08
C ARG A 18 17.80 -10.55 -21.46
N PRO A 19 18.83 -9.99 -22.12
CA PRO A 19 20.22 -10.02 -21.63
C PRO A 19 20.41 -9.33 -20.27
N ASP A 20 19.53 -8.39 -19.90
CA ASP A 20 19.53 -7.74 -18.59
C ASP A 20 19.19 -8.70 -17.42
N PHE A 21 18.60 -9.87 -17.72
CA PHE A 21 18.01 -10.77 -16.72
C PHE A 21 18.34 -12.27 -16.91
N SER A 22 19.22 -12.65 -17.85
CA SER A 22 19.60 -14.05 -18.10
C SER A 22 20.04 -14.79 -16.83
N ASP A 23 20.83 -14.09 -16.02
CA ASP A 23 21.50 -14.60 -14.81
C ASP A 23 20.71 -14.23 -13.54
N ALA A 24 19.52 -13.63 -13.68
CA ALA A 24 18.71 -13.19 -12.55
C ALA A 24 18.12 -14.38 -11.78
N GLN A 25 18.10 -14.29 -10.45
CA GLN A 25 17.37 -15.26 -9.64
C GLN A 25 15.87 -14.96 -9.73
N THR A 26 15.17 -15.79 -10.50
CA THR A 26 13.73 -15.67 -10.79
C THR A 26 12.84 -16.23 -9.67
N PHE A 27 11.74 -15.53 -9.37
CA PHE A 27 10.64 -16.00 -8.53
C PHE A 27 9.28 -15.68 -9.16
N SER A 28 8.28 -16.51 -8.90
CA SER A 28 6.89 -16.20 -9.27
C SER A 28 6.27 -15.11 -8.37
N ASP A 29 5.21 -14.45 -8.84
CA ASP A 29 4.40 -13.51 -8.05
C ASP A 29 3.80 -14.15 -6.78
N ALA A 30 3.55 -15.45 -6.83
CA ALA A 30 3.11 -16.28 -5.71
C ALA A 30 4.23 -16.48 -4.66
N GLU A 31 5.49 -16.54 -5.09
CA GLU A 31 6.67 -16.70 -4.24
C GLU A 31 7.23 -15.38 -3.67
N ALA A 32 6.53 -14.25 -3.83
CA ALA A 32 7.01 -12.92 -3.43
C ALA A 32 7.54 -12.82 -1.98
N LEU A 33 7.03 -13.64 -1.04
CA LEU A 33 7.56 -13.72 0.34
C LEU A 33 8.93 -14.42 0.42
N ARG A 34 9.13 -15.46 -0.39
CA ARG A 34 10.40 -16.20 -0.53
C ARG A 34 11.44 -15.34 -1.25
N ALA A 35 11.01 -14.60 -2.26
CA ALA A 35 11.83 -13.61 -2.94
C ALA A 35 12.31 -12.52 -1.96
N LEU A 36 11.41 -11.98 -1.13
CA LEU A 36 11.79 -11.00 -0.09
C LEU A 36 12.84 -11.55 0.89
N GLU A 37 12.66 -12.78 1.38
CA GLU A 37 13.64 -13.40 2.28
C GLU A 37 15.02 -13.52 1.61
N VAL A 38 15.07 -13.93 0.33
CA VAL A 38 16.32 -14.00 -0.42
C VAL A 38 16.91 -12.61 -0.68
N ILE A 39 16.09 -11.59 -0.95
CA ILE A 39 16.53 -10.19 -1.11
C ILE A 39 17.16 -9.67 0.20
N THR A 40 16.49 -9.80 1.35
CA THR A 40 17.03 -9.35 2.65
C THR A 40 18.30 -10.12 3.06
N ARG A 41 18.42 -11.41 2.70
CA ARG A 41 19.62 -12.22 2.96
C ARG A 41 20.79 -11.89 2.02
N LYS A 42 20.56 -11.80 0.70
CA LYS A 42 21.62 -11.63 -0.32
C LYS A 42 21.99 -10.17 -0.62
N ARG A 43 21.05 -9.23 -0.42
CA ARG A 43 21.18 -7.80 -0.79
C ARG A 43 21.59 -7.61 -2.26
N PRO A 44 20.76 -8.05 -3.22
CA PRO A 44 21.05 -7.91 -4.65
C PRO A 44 21.22 -6.45 -5.07
N ASP A 45 22.05 -6.19 -6.08
CA ASP A 45 22.22 -4.86 -6.66
C ASP A 45 20.90 -4.35 -7.26
N VAL A 46 20.12 -5.25 -7.86
CA VAL A 46 18.87 -4.95 -8.57
C VAL A 46 17.75 -5.90 -8.15
N VAL A 47 16.57 -5.35 -7.86
CA VAL A 47 15.31 -6.09 -7.78
C VAL A 47 14.43 -5.63 -8.94
N ALA A 48 14.25 -6.50 -9.93
CA ALA A 48 13.36 -6.31 -11.05
C ALA A 48 11.98 -6.89 -10.73
N LEU A 49 10.92 -6.08 -10.91
CA LEU A 49 9.53 -6.51 -10.81
C LEU A 49 8.83 -6.30 -12.14
N GLU A 50 8.06 -7.30 -12.58
CA GLU A 50 7.18 -7.16 -13.74
C GLU A 50 6.07 -6.12 -13.46
N ARG A 51 5.72 -5.33 -14.48
CA ARG A 51 4.82 -4.15 -14.39
C ARG A 51 3.44 -4.47 -13.82
N MET A 52 2.77 -5.50 -14.31
CA MET A 52 1.44 -5.89 -13.85
C MET A 52 1.50 -6.40 -12.40
N PHE A 53 2.52 -7.19 -12.04
CA PHE A 53 2.76 -7.60 -10.67
C PHE A 53 3.03 -6.40 -9.74
N ALA A 54 3.90 -5.48 -10.13
CA ALA A 54 4.25 -4.28 -9.38
C ALA A 54 3.04 -3.36 -9.13
N ALA A 55 2.09 -3.31 -10.07
CA ALA A 55 0.82 -2.58 -9.91
C ALA A 55 -0.17 -3.25 -8.94
N THR A 56 0.01 -4.53 -8.59
CA THR A 56 -0.83 -5.19 -7.57
C THR A 56 -0.50 -4.70 -6.15
N THR A 57 -1.47 -4.83 -5.23
CA THR A 57 -1.24 -4.59 -3.80
C THR A 57 -0.10 -5.45 -3.22
N ARG A 58 0.14 -6.66 -3.78
CA ARG A 58 1.23 -7.55 -3.34
C ARG A 58 2.59 -7.01 -3.79
N GLY A 59 2.71 -6.57 -5.04
CA GLY A 59 3.91 -5.93 -5.59
C GLY A 59 4.23 -4.60 -4.89
N ALA A 60 3.24 -3.73 -4.72
CA ALA A 60 3.40 -2.47 -3.99
C ALA A 60 3.84 -2.68 -2.53
N ALA A 61 3.27 -3.65 -1.80
CA ALA A 61 3.68 -3.98 -0.45
C ALA A 61 5.12 -4.52 -0.39
N LEU A 62 5.54 -5.30 -1.38
CA LEU A 62 6.92 -5.80 -1.51
C LEU A 62 7.91 -4.64 -1.74
N ILE A 63 7.62 -3.75 -2.70
CA ILE A 63 8.43 -2.56 -3.01
C ILE A 63 8.58 -1.68 -1.76
N ASN A 64 7.48 -1.41 -1.04
CA ASN A 64 7.52 -0.61 0.18
C ASN A 64 8.35 -1.28 1.28
N ARG A 65 8.31 -2.61 1.40
CA ARG A 65 9.09 -3.33 2.41
C ARG A 65 10.58 -3.42 2.08
N ILE A 66 10.96 -3.43 0.80
CA ILE A 66 12.36 -3.29 0.37
C ILE A 66 12.86 -1.88 0.71
N LYS A 67 12.10 -0.84 0.32
CA LYS A 67 12.43 0.57 0.63
C LYS A 67 12.51 0.90 2.14
N ALA A 68 11.82 0.12 2.97
CA ALA A 68 11.79 0.31 4.42
C ALA A 68 12.93 -0.41 5.19
N ASP A 69 13.76 -1.23 4.53
CA ASP A 69 14.93 -1.86 5.16
C ASP A 69 16.21 -1.05 4.84
N PRO A 70 16.85 -0.40 5.83
CA PRO A 70 18.09 0.34 5.62
C PRO A 70 19.24 -0.51 5.06
N LYS A 71 19.19 -1.84 5.22
CA LYS A 71 20.18 -2.77 4.65
C LYS A 71 20.02 -2.97 3.14
N LEU A 72 18.91 -2.51 2.57
CA LEU A 72 18.58 -2.56 1.14
C LEU A 72 18.56 -1.16 0.50
N ALA A 73 19.07 -0.13 1.20
CA ALA A 73 19.11 1.25 0.71
C ALA A 73 19.95 1.45 -0.57
N SER A 74 20.86 0.51 -0.88
CA SER A 74 21.64 0.47 -2.12
C SER A 74 21.03 -0.41 -3.23
N CYS A 75 19.90 -1.08 -2.99
CA CYS A 75 19.26 -1.98 -3.95
C CYS A 75 18.37 -1.19 -4.92
N GLU A 76 18.68 -1.24 -6.21
CA GLU A 76 17.89 -0.57 -7.24
C GLU A 76 16.59 -1.34 -7.52
N ILE A 77 15.43 -0.70 -7.42
CA ILE A 77 14.14 -1.31 -7.76
C ILE A 77 13.75 -0.90 -9.18
N ARG A 78 13.79 -1.85 -10.12
CA ARG A 78 13.38 -1.66 -11.52
C ARG A 78 11.99 -2.24 -11.77
N ILE A 79 11.12 -1.49 -12.43
CA ILE A 79 9.85 -2.01 -12.95
C ILE A 79 10.02 -2.29 -14.45
N VAL A 80 9.62 -3.50 -14.87
CA VAL A 80 9.89 -4.04 -16.20
C VAL A 80 8.57 -4.43 -16.86
N ALA A 81 8.24 -3.84 -18.01
CA ALA A 81 7.12 -4.30 -18.81
C ALA A 81 7.49 -5.60 -19.57
N HIS A 82 6.56 -6.57 -19.61
CA HIS A 82 6.69 -7.72 -20.51
C HIS A 82 6.34 -7.35 -21.96
N ASP A 83 5.43 -6.37 -22.15
CA ASP A 83 5.26 -5.68 -23.41
C ASP A 83 6.45 -4.73 -23.69
N SER A 84 6.62 -4.34 -24.95
CA SER A 84 7.61 -3.33 -25.38
C SER A 84 7.10 -1.89 -25.19
N GLY A 85 6.08 -1.68 -24.35
CA GLY A 85 5.45 -0.40 -24.05
C GLY A 85 6.27 0.46 -23.08
N TYR A 86 7.12 1.32 -23.64
CA TYR A 86 8.04 2.17 -22.88
C TYR A 86 7.31 3.16 -21.94
N ALA A 87 7.57 3.06 -20.63
CA ALA A 87 7.09 4.03 -19.64
C ALA A 87 8.12 4.21 -18.50
N ARG A 88 9.13 5.06 -18.70
CA ARG A 88 10.00 5.50 -17.61
C ARG A 88 9.25 6.50 -16.73
N VAL A 89 9.25 6.30 -15.42
CA VAL A 89 8.86 7.33 -14.45
C VAL A 89 10.14 8.01 -13.95
N PRO A 90 10.43 9.26 -14.34
CA PRO A 90 11.61 9.98 -13.85
C PRO A 90 11.40 10.43 -12.40
N ALA A 91 12.45 10.34 -11.59
CA ALA A 91 12.48 10.91 -10.24
C ALA A 91 13.10 12.32 -10.29
N GLY A 92 12.28 13.35 -10.47
CA GLY A 92 12.70 14.76 -10.51
C GLY A 92 11.84 15.59 -11.45
N GLY A 93 11.42 16.78 -11.01
CA GLY A 93 10.49 17.63 -11.76
C GLY A 93 11.13 18.55 -12.79
N GLY A 94 10.32 19.04 -13.73
CA GLY A 94 10.67 20.08 -14.70
C GLY A 94 9.63 20.21 -15.81
N ALA A 95 9.01 21.38 -15.93
CA ALA A 95 8.26 21.82 -17.12
C ALA A 95 9.11 22.85 -17.90
N PRO A 96 8.99 22.96 -19.23
CA PRO A 96 7.94 23.76 -19.89
C PRO A 96 7.05 22.89 -20.83
N GLY A 97 5.96 23.34 -21.47
CA GLY A 97 5.66 24.64 -22.13
C GLY A 97 6.15 24.60 -23.59
N SER A 98 5.43 25.01 -24.65
CA SER A 98 4.13 25.72 -24.85
C SER A 98 3.81 25.66 -26.37
N ALA A 99 2.62 25.85 -26.97
CA ALA A 99 1.21 26.15 -26.64
C ALA A 99 0.36 25.82 -27.93
N GLY A 100 -0.95 26.02 -28.09
CA GLY A 100 -2.05 26.59 -27.28
C GLY A 100 -3.35 26.70 -28.10
N SER A 101 -4.40 27.33 -27.52
CA SER A 101 -5.73 27.62 -28.11
C SER A 101 -6.62 26.42 -28.52
N ASP A 102 -7.93 26.36 -28.21
CA ASP A 102 -8.77 27.25 -27.39
C ASP A 102 -10.03 26.53 -26.84
N SER A 103 -10.71 27.17 -25.88
CA SER A 103 -12.10 26.92 -25.42
C SER A 103 -12.42 25.78 -24.42
N GLU A 104 -12.40 26.15 -23.14
CA GLU A 104 -13.40 25.89 -22.08
C GLU A 104 -13.97 24.46 -21.79
N ALA A 105 -13.44 23.91 -20.69
CA ALA A 105 -14.21 23.51 -19.51
C ALA A 105 -15.23 22.33 -19.56
N ALA A 106 -14.72 21.10 -19.68
CA ALA A 106 -15.34 19.93 -19.07
C ALA A 106 -14.28 19.01 -18.43
N VAL A 107 -13.94 19.22 -17.15
CA VAL A 107 -12.94 18.41 -16.44
C VAL A 107 -13.56 17.07 -16.04
N ALA A 108 -13.46 16.08 -16.92
CA ALA A 108 -13.88 14.71 -16.64
C ALA A 108 -13.11 14.14 -15.44
N VAL A 109 -13.80 13.97 -14.31
CA VAL A 109 -13.21 13.38 -13.10
C VAL A 109 -12.93 11.91 -13.38
N ALA A 110 -11.66 11.54 -13.48
CA ALA A 110 -11.25 10.16 -13.70
C ALA A 110 -11.83 9.26 -12.60
N GLU A 111 -12.64 8.29 -13.02
CA GLU A 111 -13.47 7.48 -12.12
C GLU A 111 -12.60 6.67 -11.16
N ALA A 112 -12.75 6.90 -9.86
CA ALA A 112 -12.03 6.15 -8.84
C ALA A 112 -12.49 4.68 -8.91
N PRO A 113 -11.58 3.70 -9.12
CA PRO A 113 -11.97 2.33 -9.45
C PRO A 113 -12.82 1.72 -8.32
N ALA A 114 -14.02 1.24 -8.70
CA ALA A 114 -15.03 0.76 -7.77
C ALA A 114 -14.49 -0.38 -6.88
N ALA A 115 -15.00 -0.42 -5.63
CA ALA A 115 -14.51 -1.32 -4.59
C ALA A 115 -14.61 -2.80 -4.99
N SER A 116 -13.48 -3.38 -5.39
CA SER A 116 -13.41 -4.80 -5.78
C SER A 116 -13.70 -5.73 -4.58
N PRO A 117 -14.34 -6.90 -4.78
CA PRO A 117 -14.61 -7.84 -3.69
C PRO A 117 -13.35 -8.34 -2.97
N LEU A 118 -13.12 -7.85 -1.76
CA LEU A 118 -11.91 -8.11 -0.97
C LEU A 118 -11.97 -9.43 -0.17
N ASP A 119 -11.93 -10.58 -0.85
CA ASP A 119 -11.09 -11.74 -0.46
C ASP A 119 -11.20 -12.92 -1.44
N GLN A 120 -10.17 -13.12 -2.28
CA GLN A 120 -9.99 -14.33 -3.10
C GLN A 120 -8.53 -14.84 -3.23
N ARG A 121 -7.53 -14.09 -2.76
CA ARG A 121 -6.09 -14.39 -3.02
C ARG A 121 -5.14 -14.35 -1.80
N GLY A 122 -5.68 -14.46 -0.59
CA GLY A 122 -4.89 -14.78 0.62
C GLY A 122 -3.78 -13.80 1.03
N THR A 123 -3.80 -12.55 0.54
CA THR A 123 -2.75 -11.55 0.82
C THR A 123 -2.89 -10.81 2.15
N ARG A 124 -3.92 -11.14 2.95
CA ARG A 124 -4.20 -10.52 4.24
C ARG A 124 -3.49 -11.25 5.37
N ARG A 125 -2.71 -10.51 6.19
CA ARG A 125 -2.15 -11.00 7.46
C ARG A 125 -3.21 -11.30 8.53
N ALA A 126 -4.40 -10.74 8.40
CA ALA A 126 -5.55 -10.98 9.27
C ALA A 126 -6.86 -10.68 8.52
N PRO A 127 -7.97 -11.36 8.83
CA PRO A 127 -9.29 -10.96 8.37
C PRO A 127 -9.59 -9.50 8.75
N ARG A 128 -10.23 -8.74 7.86
CA ARG A 128 -10.81 -7.44 8.22
C ARG A 128 -12.24 -7.63 8.68
N VAL A 129 -12.51 -7.24 9.91
CA VAL A 129 -13.85 -7.17 10.48
C VAL A 129 -14.48 -5.84 10.05
N LYS A 130 -15.65 -5.91 9.42
CA LYS A 130 -16.52 -4.73 9.27
C LYS A 130 -17.04 -4.37 10.65
N ILE A 131 -16.73 -3.17 11.10
CA ILE A 131 -17.20 -2.63 12.37
C ILE A 131 -18.62 -2.07 12.15
N ILE A 132 -19.44 -2.08 13.20
CA ILE A 132 -20.75 -1.41 13.21
C ILE A 132 -20.58 0.09 12.92
N ASP A 133 -21.38 0.63 12.00
CA ASP A 133 -21.29 2.04 11.59
C ASP A 133 -21.48 2.98 12.79
N GLY A 134 -20.63 4.01 12.88
CA GLY A 134 -20.68 5.01 13.95
C GLY A 134 -19.72 4.79 15.13
N VAL A 135 -18.81 3.80 15.06
CA VAL A 135 -17.71 3.71 16.04
C VAL A 135 -16.70 4.83 15.81
N GLU A 136 -16.58 5.73 16.79
CA GLU A 136 -15.57 6.79 16.81
C GLU A 136 -14.26 6.33 17.48
N VAL A 137 -13.15 6.77 16.91
CA VAL A 137 -11.78 6.58 17.40
C VAL A 137 -11.03 7.91 17.33
N LEU A 138 -10.00 8.07 18.17
CA LEU A 138 -9.15 9.27 18.15
C LEU A 138 -7.85 8.98 17.41
N VAL A 139 -7.42 9.89 16.53
CA VAL A 139 -6.15 9.85 15.79
C VAL A 139 -5.42 11.16 16.06
N ASP A 140 -4.29 11.09 16.77
CA ASP A 140 -3.60 12.25 17.35
C ASP A 140 -4.52 13.17 18.19
N GLY A 141 -5.54 12.58 18.82
CA GLY A 141 -6.57 13.28 19.59
C GLY A 141 -7.75 13.82 18.76
N ASN A 142 -7.67 13.82 17.43
CA ASN A 142 -8.75 14.22 16.53
C ASN A 142 -9.77 13.08 16.37
N ALA A 143 -11.06 13.41 16.29
CA ALA A 143 -12.09 12.41 15.99
C ALA A 143 -11.97 11.84 14.56
N ALA A 144 -12.21 10.54 14.44
CA ALA A 144 -12.32 9.82 13.18
C ALA A 144 -13.35 8.69 13.32
N THR A 145 -14.13 8.43 12.28
CA THR A 145 -15.01 7.26 12.21
C THR A 145 -14.20 6.04 11.76
N LEU A 146 -14.33 4.93 12.48
CA LEU A 146 -13.77 3.63 12.10
C LEU A 146 -14.64 2.96 11.02
N VAL A 147 -14.03 2.38 9.99
CA VAL A 147 -14.73 1.77 8.84
C VAL A 147 -14.45 0.28 8.73
N ASP A 148 -13.19 -0.13 8.85
CA ASP A 148 -12.83 -1.53 9.07
C ASP A 148 -11.68 -1.65 10.08
N LEU A 149 -11.57 -2.81 10.72
CA LEU A 149 -10.54 -3.11 11.71
C LEU A 149 -9.98 -4.52 11.51
N SER A 150 -8.71 -4.69 11.87
CA SER A 150 -8.00 -5.95 11.94
C SER A 150 -6.89 -5.86 12.98
N ILE A 151 -6.35 -7.00 13.45
CA ILE A 151 -5.26 -7.03 14.44
C ILE A 151 -3.95 -6.35 13.98
N VAL A 152 -3.81 -5.99 12.70
CA VAL A 152 -2.62 -5.30 12.14
C VAL A 152 -2.88 -3.87 11.67
N GLY A 153 -4.13 -3.41 11.68
CA GLY A 153 -4.48 -2.10 11.14
C GLY A 153 -5.98 -1.84 11.01
N ALA A 154 -6.31 -0.56 10.76
CA ALA A 154 -7.67 -0.05 10.60
C ALA A 154 -7.81 0.78 9.31
N GLN A 155 -9.02 0.86 8.77
CA GLN A 155 -9.40 1.95 7.87
C GLN A 155 -10.27 2.95 8.63
N VAL A 156 -9.85 4.22 8.64
CA VAL A 156 -10.54 5.32 9.32
C VAL A 156 -10.93 6.43 8.34
N VAL A 157 -11.84 7.29 8.77
CA VAL A 157 -12.32 8.47 8.06
C VAL A 157 -12.32 9.64 9.04
N SER A 158 -11.48 10.67 8.79
CA SER A 158 -11.42 11.88 9.62
C SER A 158 -11.72 13.13 8.80
N GLN A 159 -12.00 14.25 9.47
CA GLN A 159 -11.98 15.59 8.88
C GLN A 159 -10.57 16.21 8.92
N SER A 160 -9.70 15.76 9.85
CA SER A 160 -8.32 16.21 9.95
C SER A 160 -7.46 15.62 8.83
N ILE A 161 -6.48 16.40 8.36
CA ILE A 161 -5.57 16.01 7.27
C ILE A 161 -4.65 14.88 7.75
N LEU A 162 -4.72 13.73 7.10
CA LEU A 162 -3.82 12.59 7.31
C LEU A 162 -2.89 12.44 6.10
N LYS A 163 -1.58 12.39 6.32
CA LYS A 163 -0.56 12.26 5.26
C LYS A 163 0.02 10.83 5.20
N PRO A 164 0.28 10.25 4.01
CA PRO A 164 1.00 8.98 3.92
C PRO A 164 2.36 9.03 4.64
N ASN A 165 2.73 7.93 5.31
CA ASN A 165 3.90 7.78 6.17
C ASN A 165 3.90 8.66 7.45
N GLN A 166 2.82 9.40 7.75
CA GLN A 166 2.67 10.08 9.04
C GLN A 166 2.56 9.04 10.17
N ARG A 167 3.40 9.18 11.20
CA ARG A 167 3.18 8.47 12.48
C ARG A 167 2.07 9.18 13.25
N VAL A 168 1.13 8.41 13.77
CA VAL A 168 -0.04 8.87 14.51
C VAL A 168 -0.24 8.03 15.77
N ARG A 169 -0.81 8.62 16.81
CA ARG A 169 -1.26 7.91 18.00
C ARG A 169 -2.76 7.63 17.89
N MET A 170 -3.13 6.36 17.75
CA MET A 170 -4.52 5.95 17.74
C MET A 170 -5.02 5.69 19.16
N SER A 171 -6.28 5.98 19.44
CA SER A 171 -6.95 5.63 20.70
C SER A 171 -8.38 5.15 20.44
N ILE A 172 -8.70 3.94 20.89
CA ILE A 172 -10.02 3.31 20.76
C ILE A 172 -10.69 3.28 22.14
N ASN A 173 -11.90 3.82 22.25
CA ASN A 173 -12.63 3.93 23.53
C ASN A 173 -13.54 2.72 23.75
N ASP A 174 -13.03 1.65 24.39
CA ASP A 174 -13.80 0.43 24.70
C ASP A 174 -14.54 0.49 26.07
N GLY A 175 -14.94 1.69 26.51
CA GLY A 175 -15.73 1.93 27.73
C GLY A 175 -15.03 1.68 29.08
N LYS A 176 -14.18 0.64 29.20
CA LYS A 176 -13.48 0.25 30.45
C LYS A 176 -12.06 0.81 30.53
N LYS A 177 -11.32 0.79 29.43
CA LYS A 177 -10.03 1.48 29.26
C LYS A 177 -9.88 1.91 27.79
N PRO A 178 -9.33 3.11 27.50
CA PRO A 178 -8.99 3.49 26.14
C PRO A 178 -7.74 2.72 25.69
N LEU A 179 -7.85 1.90 24.64
CA LEU A 179 -6.71 1.24 24.01
C LEU A 179 -5.92 2.28 23.23
N ARG A 180 -4.70 2.62 23.65
CA ARG A 180 -3.86 3.65 23.01
C ARG A 180 -2.56 3.05 22.49
N PHE A 181 -2.28 3.23 21.21
CA PHE A 181 -1.12 2.65 20.54
C PHE A 181 -0.58 3.57 19.42
N SER A 182 0.68 3.36 19.07
CA SER A 182 1.40 3.99 17.98
C SER A 182 1.08 3.29 16.65
N ALA A 183 0.86 4.10 15.63
CA ALA A 183 0.48 3.62 14.31
C ALA A 183 1.06 4.51 13.19
N GLY A 184 0.95 4.06 11.94
CA GLY A 184 1.37 4.80 10.77
C GLY A 184 0.28 4.86 9.71
N VAL A 185 0.11 6.02 9.08
CA VAL A 185 -0.77 6.18 7.92
C VAL A 185 -0.12 5.53 6.70
N ALA A 186 -0.49 4.28 6.40
CA ALA A 186 0.02 3.54 5.25
C ALA A 186 -0.42 4.16 3.91
N TRP A 187 -1.62 4.74 3.88
CA TRP A 187 -2.12 5.55 2.77
C TRP A 187 -3.23 6.51 3.25
N ALA A 188 -3.44 7.59 2.51
CA ALA A 188 -4.57 8.49 2.69
C ALA A 188 -5.14 8.91 1.33
N SER A 189 -6.45 9.11 1.27
CA SER A 189 -7.21 9.60 0.12
C SER A 189 -8.14 10.72 0.55
N PHE A 190 -8.33 11.70 -0.32
CA PHE A 190 -9.20 12.85 -0.10
C PHE A 190 -10.58 12.60 -0.71
N GLU A 191 -11.63 12.76 0.08
CA GLU A 191 -13.02 12.66 -0.33
C GLU A 191 -13.70 14.02 -0.12
N LEU A 192 -14.22 14.61 -1.20
CA LEU A 192 -15.06 15.80 -1.12
C LEU A 192 -16.52 15.37 -1.02
N VAL A 193 -17.08 15.38 0.20
CA VAL A 193 -18.49 15.05 0.45
C VAL A 193 -19.29 16.34 0.71
N LYS A 194 -20.63 16.28 0.55
CA LYS A 194 -21.52 17.43 0.78
C LYS A 194 -21.43 18.05 2.18
N THR A 195 -20.88 17.31 3.15
CA THR A 195 -20.65 17.76 4.53
C THR A 195 -19.24 18.31 4.79
N GLY A 196 -18.42 18.49 3.73
CA GLY A 196 -17.09 19.10 3.80
C GLY A 196 -15.95 18.18 3.35
N PRO A 197 -14.69 18.67 3.43
CA PRO A 197 -13.50 17.86 3.16
C PRO A 197 -13.37 16.71 4.15
N ARG A 198 -12.94 15.55 3.65
CA ARG A 198 -12.83 14.31 4.43
C ARG A 198 -11.61 13.52 3.95
N TYR A 199 -10.90 12.89 4.89
CA TYR A 199 -9.72 12.07 4.62
C TYR A 199 -9.99 10.63 5.04
N ARG A 200 -10.02 9.71 4.07
CA ARG A 200 -10.02 8.27 4.32
C ARG A 200 -8.57 7.81 4.40
N ALA A 201 -8.20 7.07 5.44
CA ALA A 201 -6.84 6.58 5.63
C ALA A 201 -6.81 5.11 6.02
N GLY A 202 -5.79 4.40 5.52
CA GLY A 202 -5.37 3.12 6.06
C GLY A 202 -4.28 3.33 7.10
N ILE A 203 -4.51 2.83 8.30
CA ILE A 203 -3.61 2.91 9.45
C ILE A 203 -3.04 1.51 9.73
N GLU A 204 -1.71 1.38 9.74
CA GLU A 204 -0.96 0.18 10.16
C GLU A 204 -0.53 0.32 11.62
N PHE A 205 -0.66 -0.73 12.43
CA PHE A 205 -0.33 -0.69 13.85
C PHE A 205 1.13 -1.12 14.12
N PHE A 206 1.81 -0.46 15.05
CA PHE A 206 3.21 -0.75 15.39
C PHE A 206 3.40 -1.45 16.75
N ASP A 207 2.63 -1.08 17.77
CA ASP A 207 2.75 -1.56 19.15
C ASP A 207 1.38 -1.91 19.79
N ALA A 208 0.33 -2.08 18.98
CA ALA A 208 -1.00 -2.43 19.45
C ALA A 208 -1.07 -3.86 20.03
N GLU A 209 -1.74 -4.00 21.17
CA GLU A 209 -1.95 -5.30 21.84
C GLU A 209 -2.92 -6.18 21.00
N PRO A 210 -2.46 -7.31 20.41
CA PRO A 210 -3.29 -8.07 19.47
C PRO A 210 -4.54 -8.67 20.12
N GLU A 211 -4.45 -9.11 21.37
CA GLU A 211 -5.58 -9.65 22.13
C GLU A 211 -6.67 -8.60 22.37
N ALA A 212 -6.30 -7.38 22.80
CA ALA A 212 -7.28 -6.33 23.04
C ALA A 212 -7.92 -5.82 21.75
N VAL A 213 -7.14 -5.70 20.66
CA VAL A 213 -7.69 -5.37 19.33
C VAL A 213 -8.63 -6.48 18.84
N GLN A 214 -8.30 -7.76 19.02
CA GLN A 214 -9.17 -8.87 18.64
C GLN A 214 -10.46 -8.89 19.47
N LYS A 215 -10.39 -8.70 20.79
CA LYS A 215 -11.56 -8.59 21.67
C LYS A 215 -12.48 -7.44 21.24
N PHE A 216 -11.91 -6.29 20.84
CA PHE A 216 -12.69 -5.18 20.29
C PHE A 216 -13.30 -5.48 18.91
N CYS A 217 -12.55 -6.12 18.01
CA CYS A 217 -13.06 -6.61 16.72
C CYS A 217 -14.31 -7.48 16.91
N ASP A 218 -14.24 -8.47 17.81
CA ASP A 218 -15.34 -9.41 18.04
C ASP A 218 -16.53 -8.75 18.77
N ALA A 219 -16.28 -7.81 19.68
CA ALA A 219 -17.32 -7.05 20.40
C ALA A 219 -18.02 -5.96 19.56
N LYS A 220 -17.45 -5.56 18.41
CA LYS A 220 -17.97 -4.49 17.53
C LYS A 220 -18.18 -4.92 16.08
N LYS A 221 -18.14 -6.23 15.82
CA LYS A 221 -18.41 -6.86 14.53
C LYS A 221 -19.84 -6.62 14.05
N LYS A 222 -19.99 -6.37 12.75
CA LYS A 222 -21.25 -6.35 12.00
C LYS A 222 -21.44 -7.65 11.22
#